data_AF-A0A383EDS8-F1
#
_entry.id   AF-A0A383EDS8-F1
#
_cell.length_a   1.000
_cell.length_b   1.000
_cell.length_c   1.000
_cell.angle_alpha   90.00
_cell.angle_beta   90.00
_cell.angle_gamma   90.00
#
_symmetry.space_group_name_H-M   'P 1'
#
loop_
_entity.id
_entity.type
_entity.pdbx_description
1 polymer ?
#
loop_
_entity_poly.entity_id
_entity_poly.type
_entity_poly.pdbx_seq_one_letter_code
_entity_poly.pdbx_strand_id
1 'polypeptide(L)'
;MRKILFTIGLIGFCIGAIINIPDDYPTIQEGIDAGFDGDTILVADGTYYENLFINKSITLASHFIMDGDSTHRDLTIIDGSTAPENEIFRSTVVF
;
A
#
# COMPACT_ATOMS: atom_id res chain seq x y z
N MET A 1 51.08 7.62 13.08
CA MET A 1 49.83 7.34 13.82
C MET A 1 48.69 7.27 12.82
N ARG A 2 48.14 6.08 12.57
CA ARG A 2 47.08 5.86 11.57
C ARG A 2 45.74 6.26 12.18
N LYS A 3 45.17 7.38 11.73
CA LYS A 3 43.83 7.82 12.15
C LYS A 3 42.81 6.81 11.60
N ILE A 4 42.20 6.05 12.48
CA ILE A 4 41.10 5.14 12.16
C ILE A 4 39.86 6.02 11.98
N LEU A 5 39.37 6.10 10.75
CA LEU A 5 38.12 6.78 10.43
C LEU A 5 36.98 5.83 10.85
N PHE A 6 36.27 6.15 11.92
CA PHE A 6 35.02 5.47 12.26
C PHE A 6 33.94 5.98 11.31
N THR A 7 33.66 5.21 10.26
CA THR A 7 32.44 5.41 9.47
C THR A 7 31.27 5.00 10.36
N ILE A 8 30.52 5.98 10.86
CA ILE A 8 29.19 5.73 11.42
C ILE A 8 28.33 5.28 10.24
N GLY A 9 28.03 3.99 10.17
CA GLY A 9 27.01 3.48 9.27
C GLY A 9 25.69 4.12 9.67
N LEU A 10 25.14 4.95 8.79
CA LEU A 10 23.77 5.42 8.90
C LEU A 10 22.89 4.18 8.73
N ILE A 11 22.48 3.55 9.82
CA ILE A 11 21.40 2.57 9.80
C ILE A 11 20.17 3.39 9.46
N GLY A 12 19.84 3.47 8.17
CA GLY A 12 18.63 4.11 7.70
C GLY A 12 17.47 3.31 8.28
N PHE A 13 16.84 3.85 9.32
CA PHE A 13 15.48 3.47 9.65
C PHE A 13 14.65 3.98 8.47
N CYS A 14 14.37 3.11 7.49
CA CYS A 14 13.41 3.42 6.45
C CYS A 14 12.05 3.51 7.13
N ILE A 15 11.63 4.74 7.45
CA ILE A 15 10.21 5.02 7.53
C ILE A 15 9.65 4.75 6.13
N GLY A 16 8.71 3.82 6.01
CA GLY A 16 7.98 3.65 4.76
C GLY A 16 7.26 4.94 4.41
N ALA A 17 7.27 5.31 3.13
CA ALA A 17 6.49 6.44 2.64
C ALA A 17 4.99 6.10 2.69
N ILE A 18 4.16 7.14 2.75
CA ILE A 18 2.72 7.03 2.52
C ILE A 18 2.45 7.48 1.08
N ILE A 19 1.79 6.62 0.30
CA ILE A 19 1.34 6.88 -1.06
C ILE A 19 -0.19 6.92 -1.01
N ASN A 20 -0.78 8.07 -1.34
CA ASN A 20 -2.21 8.32 -1.22
C ASN A 20 -2.93 8.02 -2.54
N ILE A 21 -3.97 7.20 -2.48
CA ILE A 21 -4.81 6.87 -3.64
C ILE A 21 -6.17 7.52 -3.44
N PRO A 22 -6.68 8.30 -4.41
CA PRO A 22 -6.17 8.49 -5.78
C PRO A 22 -5.23 9.71 -5.98
N ASP A 23 -4.86 10.42 -4.90
CA ASP A 23 -4.20 11.73 -5.01
C ASP A 23 -2.79 11.70 -5.63
N ASP A 24 -1.97 10.71 -5.24
CA ASP A 24 -0.61 10.53 -5.77
C ASP A 24 -0.60 9.68 -7.04
N TYR A 25 -1.46 8.64 -7.09
CA TYR A 25 -1.67 7.78 -8.26
C TYR A 25 -3.16 7.49 -8.44
N PRO A 26 -3.68 7.51 -9.67
CA PRO A 26 -5.12 7.37 -9.90
C PRO A 26 -5.66 5.95 -9.63
N THR A 27 -4.79 4.93 -9.55
CA THR A 27 -5.17 3.54 -9.29
C THR A 27 -4.36 2.93 -8.14
N ILE A 28 -4.93 1.94 -7.45
CA ILE A 28 -4.25 1.26 -6.35
C ILE A 28 -3.02 0.49 -6.88
N GLN A 29 -3.13 -0.16 -8.05
CA GLN A 29 -2.00 -0.89 -8.62
C GLN A 29 -0.82 0.02 -8.95
N GLU A 30 -1.04 1.22 -9.49
CA GLU A 30 0.06 2.17 -9.74
C GLU A 30 0.72 2.62 -8.44
N GLY A 31 -0.05 2.80 -7.37
CA GLY A 31 0.49 3.04 -6.03
C GLY A 31 1.38 1.89 -5.54
N ILE A 32 0.91 0.65 -5.67
CA ILE A 32 1.68 -0.55 -5.34
C ILE A 32 2.96 -0.62 -6.17
N ASP A 33 2.87 -0.37 -7.48
CA ASP A 33 4.00 -0.43 -8.41
C ASP A 33 5.05 0.63 -8.07
N ALA A 34 4.63 1.82 -7.64
CA ALA A 34 5.50 2.91 -7.20
C ALA A 34 6.13 2.69 -5.82
N GLY A 35 5.46 1.97 -4.91
CA GLY A 35 5.93 1.74 -3.55
C GLY A 35 7.15 0.83 -3.43
N PHE A 36 7.92 1.02 -2.37
CA PHE A 36 9.01 0.15 -1.94
C PHE A 36 8.62 -0.65 -0.69
N ASP A 37 9.42 -1.68 -0.36
CA ASP A 37 9.21 -2.45 0.86
C ASP A 37 9.19 -1.52 2.10
N GLY A 38 8.14 -1.66 2.91
CA GLY A 38 7.86 -0.85 4.08
C GLY A 38 6.84 0.27 3.84
N ASP A 39 6.56 0.65 2.60
CA ASP A 39 5.63 1.74 2.28
C ASP A 39 4.18 1.39 2.60
N THR A 40 3.37 2.43 2.79
CA THR A 40 1.92 2.34 2.98
C THR A 40 1.21 2.91 1.77
N ILE A 41 0.41 2.08 1.10
CA ILE A 41 -0.57 2.49 0.12
C ILE A 41 -1.85 2.82 0.89
N LEU A 42 -2.13 4.12 1.03
CA LEU A 42 -3.27 4.64 1.78
C LEU A 42 -4.41 4.98 0.82
N VAL A 43 -5.50 4.23 0.91
CA VAL A 43 -6.62 4.30 -0.03
C VAL A 43 -7.75 5.10 0.60
N ALA A 44 -8.19 6.15 -0.09
CA ALA A 44 -9.35 6.94 0.30
C ALA A 44 -10.66 6.16 0.05
N ASP A 45 -11.73 6.56 0.75
CA ASP A 45 -13.07 6.00 0.59
C ASP A 45 -13.53 6.00 -0.88
N GLY A 46 -14.07 4.87 -1.33
CA GLY A 46 -14.48 4.68 -2.71
C GLY A 46 -14.58 3.22 -3.13
N THR A 47 -15.08 2.98 -4.33
CA THR A 47 -15.09 1.65 -4.96
C THR A 47 -14.07 1.60 -6.10
N TYR A 48 -13.11 0.70 -5.97
CA TYR A 48 -12.00 0.52 -6.90
C TYR A 48 -12.14 -0.83 -7.61
N TYR A 49 -12.38 -0.79 -8.92
CA TYR A 49 -12.59 -1.99 -9.75
C TYR A 49 -11.24 -2.50 -10.28
N GLU A 50 -10.45 -3.12 -9.41
CA GLU A 50 -9.06 -3.51 -9.68
C GLU A 50 -8.75 -4.92 -9.21
N ASN A 51 -7.86 -5.61 -9.94
CA ASN A 51 -7.27 -6.87 -9.53
C ASN A 51 -5.82 -6.61 -9.15
N LEU A 52 -5.54 -6.61 -7.85
CA LEU A 52 -4.26 -6.19 -7.33
C LEU A 52 -3.24 -7.33 -7.34
N PHE A 53 -2.06 -7.02 -7.84
CA PHE A 53 -0.88 -7.87 -7.73
C PHE A 53 0.11 -7.25 -6.75
N ILE A 54 0.22 -7.86 -5.56
CA ILE A 54 1.12 -7.42 -4.50
C ILE A 54 2.26 -8.42 -4.36
N ASN A 55 3.45 -8.01 -4.77
CA ASN A 55 4.68 -8.81 -4.71
C ASN A 55 5.79 -8.13 -3.87
N LYS A 56 5.41 -7.11 -3.09
CA LYS A 56 6.29 -6.30 -2.23
C LYS A 56 5.76 -6.31 -0.80
N SER A 57 6.65 -6.08 0.17
CA SER A 57 6.29 -6.00 1.59
C SER A 57 5.75 -4.61 1.92
N ILE A 58 4.53 -4.31 1.49
CA ILE A 58 3.85 -3.02 1.73
C ILE A 58 2.67 -3.18 2.69
N THR A 59 2.20 -2.06 3.23
CA THR A 59 0.91 -1.97 3.91
C THR A 59 -0.12 -1.40 2.93
N LEU A 60 -1.21 -2.11 2.67
CA LEU A 60 -2.37 -1.58 1.96
C LEU A 60 -3.47 -1.31 2.99
N ALA A 61 -3.88 -0.06 3.14
CA ALA A 61 -4.79 0.35 4.21
C ALA A 61 -5.77 1.44 3.76
N SER A 62 -6.94 1.51 4.41
CA SER A 62 -7.83 2.68 4.30
C SER A 62 -7.47 3.75 5.32
N HIS A 63 -8.13 4.90 5.26
CA HIS A 63 -8.02 5.97 6.26
C HIS A 63 -8.37 5.54 7.70
N PHE A 64 -8.95 4.35 7.91
CA PHE A 64 -9.15 3.78 9.25
C PHE A 64 -7.88 3.80 10.11
N ILE A 65 -6.70 3.62 9.51
CA ILE A 65 -5.43 3.62 10.27
C ILE A 65 -5.05 5.01 10.82
N MET A 66 -5.69 6.08 10.33
CA MET A 66 -5.39 7.46 10.71
C MET A 66 -6.19 7.91 11.93
N ASP A 67 -7.47 7.53 12.02
CA ASP A 67 -8.40 8.03 13.03
C ASP A 67 -9.21 6.94 13.76
N GLY A 68 -9.17 5.70 13.29
CA GLY A 68 -9.93 4.59 13.84
C GLY A 68 -11.44 4.64 13.52
N ASP A 69 -11.87 5.49 12.59
CA ASP A 69 -13.27 5.53 12.16
C ASP A 69 -13.58 4.33 11.25
N SER A 70 -14.43 3.42 11.74
CA SER A 70 -14.80 2.20 11.01
C SER A 70 -15.52 2.47 9.70
N THR A 71 -16.07 3.68 9.49
CA THR A 71 -16.71 4.04 8.21
C THR A 71 -15.72 3.96 7.04
N HIS A 72 -14.44 4.29 7.25
CA HIS A 72 -13.41 4.17 6.23
C HIS A 72 -13.18 2.73 5.76
N ARG A 73 -13.27 1.76 6.67
CA ARG A 73 -13.21 0.33 6.32
C ARG A 73 -14.43 -0.08 5.49
N ASP A 74 -15.61 0.42 5.85
CA ASP A 74 -16.86 0.03 5.20
C ASP A 74 -17.05 0.71 3.83
N LEU A 75 -16.44 1.89 3.62
CA LEU A 75 -16.52 2.68 2.40
C LEU A 75 -15.34 2.47 1.43
N THR A 76 -14.24 1.85 1.86
CA THR A 76 -13.12 1.50 0.98
C THR A 76 -13.31 0.09 0.43
N ILE A 77 -13.86 -0.01 -0.78
CA ILE A 77 -14.22 -1.27 -1.44
C ILE A 77 -13.26 -1.51 -2.60
N ILE A 78 -12.54 -2.63 -2.57
CA ILE A 78 -11.74 -3.11 -3.70
C ILE A 78 -12.50 -4.28 -4.33
N ASP A 79 -13.00 -4.06 -5.55
CA ASP A 79 -13.84 -4.99 -6.30
C ASP A 79 -13.03 -5.68 -7.40
N GLY A 80 -12.65 -6.93 -7.16
CA GLY A 80 -11.93 -7.79 -8.11
C GLY A 80 -12.83 -8.54 -9.10
N SER A 81 -14.09 -8.14 -9.30
CA SER A 81 -15.02 -8.85 -10.19
C SER A 81 -14.65 -8.81 -11.67
N THR A 82 -13.65 -8.01 -12.05
CA THR A 82 -13.16 -7.88 -13.44
C THR A 82 -12.03 -8.85 -13.79
N ALA A 83 -11.58 -9.72 -12.88
CA ALA A 83 -10.56 -10.72 -13.17
C ALA A 83 -11.01 -11.67 -14.30
N PRO A 84 -10.16 -11.96 -15.30
CA PRO A 84 -10.47 -12.98 -16.29
C PRO A 84 -10.58 -14.35 -15.62
N GLU A 85 -11.56 -15.18 -16.01
CA GLU A 85 -11.94 -16.45 -15.35
C GLU A 85 -10.79 -17.46 -15.16
N ASN A 86 -9.68 -17.28 -15.88
CA ASN A 86 -8.50 -18.14 -15.86
C ASN A 86 -7.38 -17.66 -14.93
N GLU A 87 -7.51 -16.49 -14.29
CA GLU A 87 -6.59 -16.00 -13.27
C GLU A 87 -7.18 -16.22 -11.88
N ILE A 88 -6.50 -17.00 -11.04
CA ILE A 88 -6.93 -17.29 -9.67
C ILE A 88 -6.71 -16.04 -8.81
N PHE A 89 -7.56 -15.03 -8.93
CA PHE A 89 -7.60 -13.87 -8.04
C PHE A 89 -9.05 -13.57 -7.66
N ARG A 90 -9.68 -14.50 -6.93
CA ARG A 90 -10.94 -14.19 -6.23
C ARG A 90 -10.57 -13.58 -4.89
N SER A 91 -10.62 -12.25 -4.79
CA SER A 91 -10.54 -11.56 -3.50
C SER A 91 -11.93 -11.08 -3.09
N THR A 92 -12.46 -11.68 -2.02
CA THR A 92 -13.30 -10.96 -1.07
C THR A 92 -12.39 -10.62 0.10
N VAL A 93 -12.12 -9.34 0.32
CA VAL A 93 -11.63 -8.91 1.63
C VAL A 93 -12.85 -8.84 2.54
N VAL A 94 -13.05 -9.88 3.35
CA VAL A 94 -13.92 -9.78 4.53
C VAL A 94 -13.03 -9.34 5.67
N PHE A 95 -13.29 -8.15 6.21
CA PHE A 95 -12.76 -7.75 7.51
C PHE A 95 -13.53 -8.44 8.63
#